data_AF-A0A925GQA2-F1
#
_entry.id   AF-A0A925GQA2-F1
#
_cell.length_a   1.000
_cell.length_b   1.000
_cell.length_c   1.000
_cell.angle_alpha   90.00
_cell.angle_beta   90.00
_cell.angle_gamma   90.00
#
_symmetry.space_group_name_H-M   'P 1'
#
loop_
_entity.id
_entity.type
_entity.pdbx_description
1 polymer ?
#
loop_
_entity_poly.entity_id
_entity_poly.type
_entity_poly.pdbx_seq_one_letter_code
_entity_poly.pdbx_strand_id
1 'polypeptide(L)' 'MVNWNRKAKLGLCFDSSAGFTLLNRAVRSPDAAWIAKARWEEIPATDRKKFAHLCPDFIVELMSENDTLHESRSKMQEWM' A
#
# COMPACT_ATOMS: atom_id res chain seq x y z
N MET A 1 4.49 11.76 0.00
CA MET A 1 3.33 11.43 -0.86
C MET A 1 2.11 12.34 -0.63
N VAL A 2 1.68 12.52 0.63
CA VAL A 2 0.47 13.30 0.97
C VAL A 2 0.47 14.72 0.38
N ASN A 3 1.56 15.48 0.51
CA ASN A 3 1.64 16.85 -0.01
C ASN A 3 1.48 16.93 -1.53
N TRP A 4 2.01 15.94 -2.26
CA TRP A 4 1.83 15.82 -3.70
C TRP A 4 0.36 15.49 -4.03
N ASN A 5 -0.21 14.48 -3.37
CA ASN A 5 -1.56 14.03 -3.67
C ASN A 5 -2.64 15.07 -3.26
N ARG A 6 -2.39 15.92 -2.25
CA ARG A 6 -3.27 17.06 -1.93
C ARG A 6 -3.40 18.05 -3.09
N LYS A 7 -2.33 18.25 -3.87
CA LYS A 7 -2.32 19.12 -5.06
C LYS A 7 -2.89 18.39 -6.28
N ALA A 8 -2.42 17.17 -6.52
CA ALA A 8 -2.77 16.39 -7.71
C ALA A 8 -4.20 15.83 -7.67
N LYS A 9 -4.72 15.49 -6.47
CA LYS A 9 -6.05 14.91 -6.22
C LYS A 9 -6.35 13.65 -7.04
N LEU A 10 -5.32 12.83 -7.29
CA LEU A 10 -5.42 11.65 -8.15
C LEU A 10 -5.81 10.36 -7.40
N GLY A 11 -5.69 10.34 -6.07
CA GLY A 11 -5.95 9.13 -5.30
C GLY A 11 -6.02 9.35 -3.80
N LEU A 12 -5.79 8.27 -3.05
CA LEU A 12 -5.74 8.27 -1.59
C LEU A 12 -4.35 7.83 -1.14
N CYS A 13 -3.84 8.48 -0.10
CA CYS A 13 -2.60 8.07 0.58
C CYS A 13 -2.95 7.34 1.86
N PHE A 14 -2.16 6.33 2.19
CA PHE A 14 -2.26 5.52 3.39
C PHE A 14 -0.91 5.52 4.12
N ASP A 15 -0.96 5.51 5.45
CA ASP A 15 0.22 5.45 6.31
C ASP A 15 0.56 4.00 6.69
N SER A 16 1.58 3.82 7.53
CA SER A 16 2.11 2.52 7.93
C SER A 16 1.15 1.63 8.73
N SER A 17 0.01 2.16 9.16
CA SER A 17 -1.03 1.37 9.83
C SER A 17 -1.99 0.67 8.87
N ALA A 18 -1.94 1.01 7.57
CA ALA A 18 -2.82 0.45 6.56
C ALA A 18 -2.32 -0.91 6.04
N GLY A 19 -3.07 -1.96 6.36
CA GLY A 19 -2.85 -3.31 5.82
C GLY A 19 -3.65 -3.59 4.54
N PHE A 20 -3.05 -4.40 3.67
CA PHE A 20 -3.64 -4.85 2.40
C PHE A 20 -3.53 -6.36 2.27
N THR A 21 -4.60 -6.99 1.79
CA THR A 21 -4.60 -8.42 1.49
C THR A 21 -4.31 -8.61 0.01
N LEU A 22 -3.17 -9.21 -0.31
CA LEU A 22 -2.72 -9.46 -1.67
C LEU A 22 -3.42 -10.69 -2.28
N LEU A 23 -3.26 -10.87 -3.60
CA LEU A 23 -3.87 -11.99 -4.33
C LEU A 23 -3.39 -13.36 -3.83
N ASN A 24 -2.14 -13.44 -3.36
CA ASN A 24 -1.57 -14.62 -2.72
C ASN A 24 -2.01 -14.82 -1.26
N ARG A 25 -2.96 -14.01 -0.77
CA ARG A 25 -3.48 -13.97 0.61
C ARG A 25 -2.50 -13.47 1.66
N ALA A 26 -1.30 -13.02 1.27
CA ALA A 26 -0.41 -12.33 2.19
C ALA A 26 -1.05 -11.02 2.65
N VAL A 27 -0.90 -10.70 3.93
CA VAL A 27 -1.28 -9.40 4.49
C VAL A 27 -0.01 -8.59 4.66
N ARG A 28 0.05 -7.42 4.02
CA ARG A 28 1.21 -6.53 4.03
C ARG A 28 0.81 -5.12 4.40
N SER A 29 1.68 -4.43 5.14
CA SER A 29 1.47 -3.07 5.64
C SER A 29 2.72 -2.25 5.32
N PRO A 30 2.73 -1.49 4.21
CA PRO A 30 3.91 -0.74 3.79
C PRO A 30 4.01 0.57 4.57
N ASP A 31 5.21 1.17 4.65
CA ASP A 31 5.40 2.45 5.34
C ASP A 31 4.54 3.60 4.77
N ALA A 32 4.29 3.56 3.46
CA ALA A 32 3.24 4.37 2.85
C ALA A 32 2.69 3.70 1.59
N ALA A 33 1.41 3.90 1.31
CA ALA A 33 0.79 3.44 0.07
C ALA A 33 -0.04 4.53 -0.59
N TRP A 34 -0.27 4.39 -1.89
CA TRP A 34 -1.21 5.19 -2.64
C TRP A 34 -2.00 4.33 -3.62
N ILE A 35 -3.29 4.67 -3.72
CA ILE A 35 -4.25 4.00 -4.60
C ILE A 35 -4.94 5.07 -5.42
N ALA A 36 -5.01 4.86 -6.72
CA ALA A 36 -5.76 5.72 -7.63
C ALA A 36 -7.23 5.80 -7.20
N LYS A 37 -7.82 7.00 -7.29
CA LYS A 37 -9.18 7.25 -6.80
C LYS A 37 -10.21 6.30 -7.42
N ALA A 38 -10.12 6.07 -8.73
CA ALA A 38 -11.02 5.17 -9.45
C ALA A 38 -10.97 3.74 -8.89
N ARG A 39 -9.76 3.19 -8.70
CA ARG A 39 -9.57 1.85 -8.11
C ARG A 39 -10.09 1.76 -6.68
N TRP A 40 -9.90 2.81 -5.88
CA TRP A 40 -10.43 2.85 -4.51
C TRP A 40 -11.97 2.88 -4.48
N GLU A 41 -12.57 3.61 -5.42
CA GLU A 41 -14.02 3.77 -5.51
C GLU A 41 -14.75 2.49 -5.97
N GLU A 42 -14.07 1.59 -6.67
CA GLU A 42 -14.60 0.27 -7.07
C GLU A 42 -14.73 -0.71 -5.89
N ILE A 43 -13.98 -0.50 -4.80
CA ILE A 43 -14.01 -1.40 -3.64
C ILE A 43 -15.28 -1.16 -2.83
N PRO A 44 -16.03 -2.18 -2.42
CA PRO A 44 -17.17 -2.00 -1.52
C PRO A 44 -16.77 -1.27 -0.23
N ALA A 45 -17.58 -0.31 0.23
CA ALA A 45 -17.28 0.47 1.43
C ALA A 45 -17.08 -0.39 2.69
N THR A 46 -17.69 -1.58 2.73
CA THR A 46 -17.51 -2.59 3.79
C THR A 46 -16.11 -3.19 3.80
N ASP A 47 -15.48 -3.33 2.64
CA ASP A 47 -14.14 -3.91 2.49
C ASP A 47 -13.05 -2.86 2.71
N ARG A 48 -13.34 -1.58 2.43
CA ARG A 48 -12.45 -0.45 2.75
C ARG A 48 -12.18 -0.26 4.25
N LYS A 49 -13.05 -0.81 5.12
CA LYS A 49 -12.90 -0.75 6.60
C LYS A 49 -12.10 -1.92 7.17
N LYS A 50 -11.67 -2.85 6.33
CA LYS A 50 -10.82 -4.00 6.67
C LYS A 50 -9.47 -3.84 5.95
N PHE A 51 -8.61 -4.84 6.04
CA PHE A 51 -7.48 -4.96 5.11
C PHE A 51 -8.02 -5.19 3.71
N ALA A 52 -8.03 -4.13 2.91
CA ALA A 52 -8.65 -4.14 1.60
C ALA A 52 -7.95 -5.19 0.71
N HIS A 53 -8.75 -5.99 0.00
CA HIS A 53 -8.26 -7.04 -0.88
C HIS A 53 -7.78 -6.46 -2.21
N LEU A 54 -6.62 -5.81 -2.20
CA LEU A 54 -6.01 -5.18 -3.37
C LEU A 54 -4.50 -5.00 -3.16
N CYS A 55 -3.75 -4.93 -4.26
CA CYS A 55 -2.39 -4.37 -4.26
C CYS A 55 -2.45 -2.87 -4.59
N PRO A 56 -1.87 -1.98 -3.76
CA PRO A 56 -1.83 -0.55 -4.04
C PRO A 56 -1.10 -0.22 -5.35
N ASP A 57 -1.42 0.91 -5.96
CA ASP A 57 -0.76 1.36 -7.20
C ASP A 57 0.69 1.78 -6.97
N PHE A 58 1.00 2.23 -5.76
CA PHE A 58 2.35 2.62 -5.36
C PHE A 58 2.54 2.36 -3.87
N ILE A 59 3.68 1.80 -3.51
CA ILE A 59 4.08 1.58 -2.11
C ILE A 59 5.49 2.10 -1.88
N VAL A 60 5.75 2.50 -0.65
CA VAL A 60 7.07 2.88 -0.14
C VAL A 60 7.35 2.03 1.09
N GLU A 61 8.54 1.44 1.13
CA GLU A 61 9.09 0.75 2.29
C GLU A 61 10.42 1.42 2.63
N LEU A 62 10.61 1.75 3.90
CA LEU A 62 11.82 2.31 4.45
C LEU A 62 12.65 1.16 5.02
N MET A 63 13.91 1.09 4.60
CA MET A 63 14.86 0.17 5.22
C MET A 63 15.32 0.74 6.56
N SER A 64 15.15 -0.03 7.63
CA SER A 64 15.76 0.28 8.93
C SER A 64 17.22 -0.14 8.97
N GLU A 65 17.96 0.33 9.97
CA GLU A 65 19.37 -0.05 10.19
C GLU A 65 19.57 -1.56 10.37
N ASN A 66 18.52 -2.28 10.79
CA ASN A 66 18.55 -3.72 11.01
C ASN A 66 18.06 -4.54 9.80
N ASP A 67 17.54 -3.91 8.75
CA ASP A 67 17.09 -4.63 7.55
C ASP A 67 18.26 -4.92 6.62
N THR A 68 18.27 -6.11 6.02
CA THR A 68 19.16 -6.40 4.90
C THR A 68 18.51 -6.05 3.56
N LEU A 69 19.32 -5.66 2.57
CA LEU A 69 18.82 -5.41 1.20
C LEU A 69 18.15 -6.65 0.60
N HIS A 70 18.61 -7.84 0.97
CA HIS A 70 18.03 -9.10 0.52
C HIS A 70 16.59 -9.24 1.03
N GLU A 71 16.38 -9.10 2.34
CA GLU A 71 15.04 -9.19 2.95
C GLU A 71 14.11 -8.10 2.40
N SER A 72 14.58 -6.86 2.27
CA SER A 72 13.77 -5.78 1.69
C SER A 72 13.37 -6.08 0.24
N ARG A 73 14.27 -6.64 -0.58
CA ARG A 73 13.93 -7.05 -1.95
C ARG A 73 12.95 -8.21 -1.98
N SER A 74 13.07 -9.18 -1.08
CA SER A 74 12.10 -10.27 -0.97
C SER A 74 10.71 -9.76 -0.56
N LYS A 75 10.63 -8.81 0.37
CA LYS A 75 9.36 -8.11 0.70
C LYS A 75 8.77 -7.43 -0.55
N MET A 76 9.60 -6.72 -1.33
CA MET A 76 9.19 -6.07 -2.57
C MET A 76 8.68 -7.05 -3.64
N GLN A 77 9.23 -8.26 -3.70
CA GLN A 77 8.79 -9.31 -4.63
C GLN A 77 7.38 -9.81 -4.35
N GLU A 78 6.91 -9.76 -3.12
CA GLU A 78 5.54 -10.18 -2.80
C GLU A 78 4.48 -9.17 -3.24
N TRP A 79 4.87 -7.91 -3.47
CA TRP A 79 3.98 -6.87 -3.97
C TRP A 79 3.76 -6.95 -5.49
N MET A 80 4.59 -7.72 -6.22
CA MET A 80 4.55 -7.90 -7.67
C MET A 80 3.76 -9.15 -8.08
#